data_AF-D8R1X2-F1
#
_entry.id   AF-D8R1X2-F1
#
_cell.length_a   1.000
_cell.length_b   1.000
_cell.length_c   1.000
_cell.angle_alpha   90.00
_cell.angle_beta   90.00
_cell.angle_gamma   90.00
#
_symmetry.space_group_name_H-M   'P 1'
#
loop_
_entity.id
_entity.type
_entity.pdbx_description
1 polymer ?
#
loop_
_entity_poly.entity_id
_entity_poly.type
_entity_poly.pdbx_seq_one_letter_code
_entity_poly.pdbx_strand_id
1 'polypeptide(L)'
;MAARDASSFLAALFLLSRGSRRISILVLSTLILSHPRGAAATRNLLQSFSTEGHLAARILVVDQSGNGDFVTVQDAVNAIPDGNDQRVTIRIGPGIYWEKVVVPATKPFLTFQGAGIDRSLIVWNSTASDLGPDGQPLTAYRTASVTIVGANFIARDISFQNTAPPPPPGVNGRQAAAFRISGDMAAFYNCGFYGAQDTLCDDVGRHYFKGCFIQGSIDFIFGNGRSLYEQCELHSIADSYGSVAAQDRQSQTENTGFSFVNCKVTGTGILYLGRAMGPYSRIVYSNSYFDNIIDVRGWDDWDHDASRDRTVSFGQYKCYGPGATSSLRVPWARELSDMEVTPFLSLSFVDGTQWLPST
;
A
#
# COMPACT_ATOMS: atom_id res chain seq x y z
N MET A 1 -8.36 -71.93 23.07
CA MET A 1 -8.15 -71.74 21.62
C MET A 1 -7.03 -70.75 21.44
N ALA A 2 -5.85 -71.29 21.22
CA ALA A 2 -4.56 -70.62 21.05
C ALA A 2 -4.38 -70.32 19.52
N ALA A 3 -3.53 -69.42 19.03
CA ALA A 3 -2.51 -68.56 19.60
C ALA A 3 -1.89 -67.73 18.46
N ARG A 4 -1.33 -66.55 18.82
CA ARG A 4 -0.07 -65.95 18.31
C ARG A 4 -0.08 -65.37 16.89
N ASP A 5 0.70 -64.37 16.50
CA ASP A 5 1.76 -63.47 17.03
C ASP A 5 2.04 -62.54 15.82
N ALA A 6 2.80 -61.45 15.78
CA ALA A 6 3.44 -60.53 16.70
C ALA A 6 4.00 -59.41 15.80
N SER A 7 4.22 -58.24 16.38
CA SER A 7 4.94 -57.09 15.82
C SER A 7 6.38 -57.43 15.39
N SER A 8 6.96 -56.68 14.44
CA SER A 8 8.41 -56.42 14.44
C SER A 8 8.78 -55.13 13.71
N PHE A 9 9.56 -54.31 14.40
CA PHE A 9 10.31 -53.14 13.97
C PHE A 9 11.43 -53.49 12.97
N LEU A 10 11.86 -52.54 12.13
CA LEU A 10 13.27 -52.07 12.09
C LEU A 10 13.44 -50.86 11.16
N ALA A 11 14.08 -49.82 11.69
CA ALA A 11 14.65 -48.70 10.96
C ALA A 11 16.05 -49.04 10.44
N ALA A 12 16.47 -48.51 9.30
CA ALA A 12 17.88 -48.29 8.99
C ALA A 12 18.07 -47.15 7.97
N LEU A 13 18.82 -46.15 8.42
CA LEU A 13 19.38 -45.01 7.71
C LEU A 13 20.69 -45.44 7.03
N PHE A 14 20.97 -44.99 5.80
CA PHE A 14 22.36 -44.83 5.33
C PHE A 14 22.52 -43.64 4.38
N LEU A 15 23.61 -42.91 4.62
CA LEU A 15 24.05 -41.67 3.99
C LEU A 15 24.77 -41.88 2.65
N LEU A 16 24.57 -40.91 1.76
CA LEU A 16 25.48 -40.32 0.75
C LEU A 16 26.49 -41.21 0.01
N SER A 17 26.36 -41.25 -1.32
CA SER A 17 27.52 -41.19 -2.20
C SER A 17 27.22 -40.36 -3.46
N ARG A 18 28.21 -39.57 -3.85
CA ARG A 18 28.22 -38.62 -4.96
C ARG A 18 28.18 -39.36 -6.30
N GLY A 19 27.39 -38.88 -7.24
CA GLY A 19 27.50 -39.31 -8.63
C GLY A 19 26.38 -38.78 -9.51
N SER A 20 26.65 -37.68 -10.22
CA SER A 20 25.81 -37.17 -11.30
C SER A 20 25.52 -38.28 -12.31
N ARG A 21 24.25 -38.68 -12.47
CA ARG A 21 23.68 -39.25 -13.70
C ARG A 21 22.15 -39.34 -13.60
N ARG A 22 21.54 -38.71 -14.60
CA ARG A 22 20.12 -38.70 -15.01
C ARG A 22 19.34 -39.96 -14.62
N ILE A 23 18.20 -39.79 -13.94
CA ILE A 23 17.17 -40.81 -13.79
C ILE A 23 15.92 -40.31 -14.53
N SER A 24 15.74 -40.80 -15.77
CA SER A 24 14.47 -40.72 -16.47
C SER A 24 13.68 -41.98 -16.12
N ILE A 25 12.63 -41.86 -15.32
CA ILE A 25 11.71 -42.96 -15.06
C ILE A 25 10.74 -43.04 -16.24
N LEU A 26 10.93 -44.04 -17.10
CA LEU A 26 10.02 -44.40 -18.18
C LEU A 26 9.08 -45.49 -17.64
N VAL A 27 7.82 -45.16 -17.36
CA VAL A 27 6.80 -46.19 -17.04
C VAL A 27 6.18 -46.64 -18.37
N LEU A 28 6.48 -47.87 -18.78
CA LEU A 28 5.91 -48.51 -19.96
C LEU A 28 4.62 -49.25 -19.56
N SER A 29 3.46 -48.74 -19.96
CA SER A 29 2.18 -49.41 -19.79
C SER A 29 1.91 -50.44 -20.90
N THR A 30 1.37 -51.59 -20.50
CA THR A 30 1.05 -52.78 -21.29
C THR A 30 0.02 -52.54 -22.41
N LEU A 31 0.25 -53.14 -23.58
CA LEU A 31 -0.69 -53.24 -24.70
C LEU A 31 -1.84 -54.22 -24.39
N ILE A 32 -3.09 -53.80 -24.60
CA ILE A 32 -4.21 -54.71 -24.90
C ILE A 32 -4.88 -54.18 -26.19
N LEU A 33 -4.96 -55.03 -27.21
CA LEU A 33 -5.68 -54.77 -28.46
C LEU A 33 -7.17 -55.11 -28.32
N SER A 34 -8.06 -54.19 -28.74
CA SER A 34 -9.21 -54.45 -29.63
C SER A 34 -9.97 -53.14 -29.96
N HIS A 35 -10.40 -53.01 -31.21
CA HIS A 35 -10.97 -51.82 -31.88
C HIS A 35 -12.50 -51.63 -31.63
N PRO A 36 -13.21 -50.68 -32.28
CA PRO A 36 -13.21 -49.22 -32.07
C PRO A 36 -14.66 -48.65 -31.89
N ARG A 37 -14.82 -47.44 -31.34
CA ARG A 37 -15.79 -46.38 -31.77
C ARG A 37 -15.94 -45.27 -30.72
N GLY A 38 -15.61 -44.05 -31.13
CA GLY A 38 -16.19 -42.78 -30.69
C GLY A 38 -15.92 -42.32 -29.25
N ALA A 39 -14.92 -41.46 -29.04
CA ALA A 39 -14.90 -40.50 -27.93
C ALA A 39 -13.91 -39.35 -28.21
N ALA A 40 -14.24 -38.19 -27.66
CA ALA A 40 -13.65 -36.88 -27.87
C ALA A 40 -12.12 -36.81 -27.67
N ALA A 41 -11.48 -35.92 -28.42
CA ALA A 41 -10.06 -35.61 -28.30
C ALA A 41 -9.78 -34.81 -27.02
N THR A 42 -9.37 -35.50 -25.95
CA THR A 42 -8.67 -34.88 -24.81
C THR A 42 -7.22 -34.62 -25.20
N ARG A 43 -6.88 -33.34 -25.43
CA ARG A 43 -5.49 -32.91 -25.57
C ARG A 43 -4.81 -32.97 -24.19
N ASN A 44 -4.00 -34.00 -23.97
CA ASN A 44 -3.03 -33.99 -22.87
C ASN A 44 -1.91 -33.00 -23.19
N LEU A 45 -1.89 -31.87 -22.49
CA LEU A 45 -0.78 -30.92 -22.53
C LEU A 45 0.29 -31.38 -21.53
N LEU A 46 1.26 -32.17 -21.99
CA LEU A 46 2.50 -32.39 -21.25
C LEU A 46 3.50 -31.31 -21.68
N GLN A 47 3.55 -30.21 -20.94
CA GLN A 47 4.59 -29.21 -21.10
C GLN A 47 5.87 -29.70 -20.42
N SER A 48 6.91 -29.94 -21.22
CA SER A 48 8.27 -30.17 -20.75
C SER A 48 8.86 -28.87 -20.23
N PHE A 49 9.19 -28.81 -18.94
CA PHE A 49 9.96 -27.70 -18.39
C PHE A 49 11.44 -27.85 -18.74
N SER A 50 11.93 -26.98 -19.62
CA SER A 50 13.35 -26.78 -19.85
C SER A 50 13.95 -25.96 -18.70
N THR A 51 14.95 -26.54 -18.03
CA THR A 51 15.74 -25.91 -16.97
C THR A 51 16.76 -24.94 -17.56
N GLU A 52 16.32 -23.74 -17.94
CA GLU A 52 17.11 -22.49 -17.98
C GLU A 52 16.10 -21.32 -17.91
N GLY A 53 15.59 -21.05 -16.71
CA GLY A 53 14.53 -20.07 -16.49
C GLY A 53 15.06 -18.77 -15.93
N HIS A 54 15.18 -17.74 -16.78
CA HIS A 54 14.87 -16.40 -16.32
C HIS A 54 13.44 -16.50 -15.76
N LEU A 55 13.25 -16.43 -14.44
CA LEU A 55 11.94 -16.63 -13.80
C LEU A 55 10.92 -15.71 -14.47
N ALA A 56 10.06 -16.28 -15.31
CA ALA A 56 9.04 -15.52 -15.99
C ALA A 56 8.13 -14.89 -14.94
N ALA A 57 7.97 -13.57 -14.97
CA ALA A 57 7.12 -12.86 -14.04
C ALA A 57 5.70 -13.49 -14.07
N ARG A 58 5.20 -13.93 -12.91
CA ARG A 58 3.84 -14.48 -12.80
C ARG A 58 2.85 -13.31 -12.95
N ILE A 59 2.05 -13.34 -14.00
CA ILE A 59 1.05 -12.31 -14.30
C ILE A 59 -0.34 -12.92 -14.19
N LEU A 60 -1.25 -12.26 -13.47
CA LEU A 60 -2.69 -12.53 -13.46
C LEU A 60 -3.40 -11.33 -14.08
N VAL A 61 -4.35 -11.55 -14.98
CA VAL A 61 -5.10 -10.49 -15.65
C VAL A 61 -6.51 -10.40 -15.06
N VAL A 62 -6.91 -9.19 -14.67
CA VAL A 62 -8.25 -8.88 -14.17
C VAL A 62 -8.97 -8.00 -15.19
N ASP A 63 -10.12 -8.43 -15.67
CA ASP A 63 -10.95 -7.70 -16.62
C ASP A 63 -12.44 -7.90 -16.29
N GLN A 64 -13.16 -6.81 -15.98
CA GLN A 64 -14.57 -6.86 -15.62
C GLN A 64 -15.47 -7.37 -16.76
N SER A 65 -14.99 -7.33 -18.00
CA SER A 65 -15.71 -7.86 -19.17
C SER A 65 -15.52 -9.37 -19.37
N GLY A 66 -14.70 -10.03 -18.54
CA GLY A 66 -14.50 -11.48 -18.56
C GLY A 66 -13.43 -11.97 -19.55
N ASN A 67 -12.64 -11.08 -20.15
CA ASN A 67 -11.54 -11.46 -21.05
C ASN A 67 -10.20 -11.71 -20.32
N GLY A 68 -10.16 -11.58 -18.99
CA GLY A 68 -9.00 -11.86 -18.14
C GLY A 68 -9.09 -13.22 -17.44
N ASP A 69 -8.10 -13.51 -16.59
CA ASP A 69 -8.11 -14.68 -15.71
C ASP A 69 -9.18 -14.56 -14.60
N PHE A 70 -9.45 -13.33 -14.17
CA PHE A 70 -10.43 -12.99 -13.14
C PHE A 70 -11.28 -11.77 -13.54
N VAL A 71 -12.47 -11.66 -12.96
CA VAL A 71 -13.38 -10.51 -13.14
C VAL A 71 -13.22 -9.49 -12.02
N THR A 72 -12.79 -9.93 -10.83
CA THR A 72 -12.57 -9.09 -9.65
C THR A 72 -11.10 -9.10 -9.24
N VAL A 73 -10.66 -8.02 -8.57
CA VAL A 73 -9.28 -7.91 -8.06
C VAL A 73 -9.09 -8.84 -6.85
N GLN A 74 -10.08 -8.95 -5.96
CA GLN A 74 -9.99 -9.80 -4.78
C GLN A 74 -9.86 -11.28 -5.17
N ASP A 75 -10.53 -11.77 -6.23
CA ASP A 75 -10.37 -13.17 -6.67
C ASP A 75 -8.96 -13.44 -7.18
N ALA A 76 -8.33 -12.49 -7.89
CA ALA A 76 -6.94 -12.62 -8.31
C ALA A 76 -5.98 -12.68 -7.11
N VAL A 77 -6.23 -11.89 -6.06
CA VAL A 77 -5.48 -11.97 -4.80
C VAL A 77 -5.71 -13.33 -4.11
N ASN A 78 -6.94 -13.83 -4.11
CA ASN A 78 -7.30 -15.12 -3.50
C ASN A 78 -6.62 -16.30 -4.17
N ALA A 79 -6.41 -16.24 -5.49
CA ALA A 79 -5.75 -17.30 -6.27
C ALA A 79 -4.23 -17.41 -6.04
N ILE A 80 -3.61 -16.43 -5.40
CA ILE A 80 -2.20 -16.49 -4.99
C ILE A 80 -2.14 -17.29 -3.67
N PRO A 81 -1.31 -18.35 -3.58
CA PRO A 81 -1.19 -19.13 -2.36
C PRO A 81 -0.55 -18.32 -1.23
N ASP A 82 -0.86 -18.68 0.01
CA ASP A 82 -0.18 -18.16 1.18
C ASP A 82 1.31 -18.57 1.18
N GLY A 83 2.15 -17.74 1.79
CA GLY A 83 3.61 -17.92 1.80
C GLY A 83 4.27 -17.55 0.48
N ASN A 84 3.62 -16.73 -0.36
CA ASN A 84 4.17 -16.28 -1.64
C ASN A 84 5.52 -15.58 -1.45
N ASP A 85 6.56 -16.06 -2.11
CA ASP A 85 7.93 -15.50 -2.04
C ASP A 85 8.41 -14.93 -3.38
N GLN A 86 7.59 -14.99 -4.43
CA GLN A 86 7.90 -14.48 -5.77
C GLN A 86 7.02 -13.29 -6.12
N ARG A 87 7.54 -12.35 -6.91
CA ARG A 87 6.72 -11.21 -7.38
C ARG A 87 5.62 -11.67 -8.32
N VAL A 88 4.36 -11.39 -7.95
CA VAL A 88 3.17 -11.64 -8.78
C VAL A 88 2.57 -10.31 -9.21
N THR A 89 2.40 -10.10 -10.50
CA THR A 89 1.75 -8.90 -11.05
C THR A 89 0.30 -9.19 -11.38
N ILE A 90 -0.62 -8.49 -10.72
CA ILE A 90 -2.03 -8.46 -11.06
C ILE A 90 -2.24 -7.25 -11.98
N ARG A 91 -2.44 -7.52 -13.28
CA ARG A 91 -2.74 -6.51 -14.29
C ARG A 91 -4.23 -6.24 -14.31
N ILE A 92 -4.62 -5.04 -13.92
CA ILE A 92 -6.01 -4.63 -13.76
C ILE A 92 -6.39 -3.81 -14.99
N GLY A 93 -7.33 -4.32 -15.77
CA GLY A 93 -7.86 -3.65 -16.96
C GLY A 93 -8.53 -2.31 -16.65
N PRO A 94 -8.89 -1.55 -17.69
CA PRO A 94 -9.69 -0.34 -17.50
C PRO A 94 -11.08 -0.71 -16.96
N GLY A 95 -11.55 0.02 -15.95
CA GLY A 95 -12.82 -0.24 -15.28
C GLY A 95 -12.93 0.40 -13.90
N ILE A 96 -14.15 0.41 -13.37
CA ILE A 96 -14.46 0.79 -11.99
C ILE A 96 -14.81 -0.50 -11.24
N TYR A 97 -13.86 -0.95 -10.43
CA TYR A 97 -13.96 -2.16 -9.62
C TYR A 97 -14.57 -1.82 -8.27
N TRP A 98 -15.89 -1.98 -8.16
CA TRP A 98 -16.65 -1.71 -6.94
C TRP A 98 -16.56 -2.88 -5.95
N GLU A 99 -15.45 -2.95 -5.21
CA GLU A 99 -15.14 -4.04 -4.29
C GLU A 99 -14.20 -3.57 -3.17
N LYS A 100 -14.22 -4.26 -2.02
CA LYS A 100 -13.15 -4.14 -1.02
C LYS A 100 -12.06 -5.15 -1.33
N VAL A 101 -10.81 -4.69 -1.33
CA VAL A 101 -9.64 -5.55 -1.58
C VAL A 101 -8.74 -5.60 -0.35
N VAL A 102 -8.34 -6.81 0.04
CA VAL A 102 -7.39 -7.05 1.12
C VAL A 102 -6.26 -7.94 0.62
N VAL A 103 -5.03 -7.44 0.71
CA VAL A 103 -3.81 -8.22 0.53
C VAL A 103 -3.28 -8.60 1.92
N PRO A 104 -3.47 -9.85 2.37
CA PRO A 104 -3.06 -10.27 3.71
C PRO A 104 -1.53 -10.37 3.83
N ALA A 105 -1.04 -10.37 5.07
CA ALA A 105 0.38 -10.51 5.38
C ALA A 105 1.01 -11.78 4.79
N THR A 106 0.20 -12.84 4.62
CA THR A 106 0.62 -14.13 4.05
C THR A 106 0.91 -14.07 2.55
N LYS A 107 0.61 -12.96 1.87
CA LYS A 107 0.80 -12.79 0.42
C LYS A 107 1.65 -11.55 0.11
N PRO A 108 2.95 -11.54 0.46
CA PRO A 108 3.85 -10.45 0.10
C PRO A 108 4.21 -10.48 -1.39
N PHE A 109 4.94 -9.47 -1.87
CA PHE A 109 5.45 -9.34 -3.25
C PHE A 109 4.36 -9.23 -4.34
N LEU A 110 3.18 -8.72 -4.01
CA LEU A 110 2.16 -8.41 -5.02
C LEU A 110 2.43 -7.08 -5.71
N THR A 111 2.14 -7.01 -7.00
CA THR A 111 2.14 -5.78 -7.80
C THR A 111 0.77 -5.57 -8.40
N PHE A 112 0.11 -4.45 -8.11
CA PHE A 112 -1.07 -4.01 -8.84
C PHE A 112 -0.64 -3.07 -9.96
N GLN A 113 -0.96 -3.43 -11.20
CA GLN A 113 -0.65 -2.61 -12.38
C GLN A 113 -1.95 -2.28 -13.10
N GLY A 114 -2.41 -1.04 -13.01
CA GLY A 114 -3.58 -0.56 -13.73
C GLY A 114 -3.27 -0.10 -15.15
N ALA A 115 -4.31 0.39 -15.83
CA ALA A 115 -4.25 0.94 -17.19
C ALA A 115 -4.07 2.47 -17.23
N GLY A 116 -3.92 3.13 -16.08
CA GLY A 116 -3.88 4.60 -15.90
C GLY A 116 -4.71 5.04 -14.69
N ILE A 117 -4.34 6.15 -14.06
CA ILE A 117 -5.02 6.69 -12.86
C ILE A 117 -6.50 7.03 -13.10
N ASP A 118 -6.87 7.37 -14.32
CA ASP A 118 -8.22 7.72 -14.76
C ASP A 118 -8.94 6.55 -15.44
N ARG A 119 -8.28 5.39 -15.54
CA ARG A 119 -8.75 4.24 -16.31
C ARG A 119 -9.04 3.01 -15.46
N SER A 120 -8.27 2.78 -14.39
CA SER A 120 -8.47 1.65 -13.48
C SER A 120 -8.66 2.17 -12.06
N LEU A 121 -9.86 1.99 -11.50
CA LEU A 121 -10.21 2.46 -10.16
C LEU A 121 -10.74 1.30 -9.31
N ILE A 122 -10.24 1.14 -8.09
CA ILE A 122 -10.88 0.28 -7.06
C ILE A 122 -11.62 1.17 -6.08
N VAL A 123 -12.92 0.93 -5.92
CA VAL A 123 -13.85 1.86 -5.29
C VAL A 123 -14.70 1.18 -4.22
N TRP A 124 -14.84 1.85 -3.09
CA TRP A 124 -15.82 1.53 -2.06
C TRP A 124 -16.40 2.81 -1.43
N ASN A 125 -17.17 2.70 -0.34
CA ASN A 125 -17.86 3.84 0.28
C ASN A 125 -18.10 3.71 1.80
N SER A 126 -17.28 2.92 2.51
CA SER A 126 -17.47 2.71 3.95
C SER A 126 -17.07 3.93 4.77
N THR A 127 -17.82 4.20 5.83
CA THR A 127 -17.51 5.20 6.87
C THR A 127 -17.22 4.54 8.22
N ALA A 128 -16.56 5.25 9.13
CA ALA A 128 -16.13 4.72 10.42
C ALA A 128 -17.29 4.26 11.32
N SER A 129 -18.48 4.85 11.16
CA SER A 129 -19.71 4.45 11.86
C SER A 129 -20.42 3.22 11.29
N ASP A 130 -20.09 2.80 10.06
CA ASP A 130 -20.70 1.59 9.48
C ASP A 130 -20.36 0.38 10.35
N LEU A 131 -21.29 -0.58 10.45
CA LEU A 131 -21.05 -1.80 11.20
C LEU A 131 -20.32 -2.83 10.33
N GLY A 132 -19.24 -3.39 10.87
CA GLY A 132 -18.56 -4.53 10.29
C GLY A 132 -19.33 -5.85 10.50
N PRO A 133 -18.81 -6.96 9.94
CA PRO A 133 -19.41 -8.30 10.10
C PRO A 133 -19.52 -8.79 11.56
N ASP A 134 -18.69 -8.22 12.44
CA ASP A 134 -18.66 -8.43 13.89
C ASP A 134 -19.70 -7.58 14.65
N GLY A 135 -20.50 -6.78 13.94
CA GLY A 135 -21.49 -5.89 14.53
C GLY A 135 -20.88 -4.67 15.23
N GLN A 136 -19.57 -4.48 15.14
CA GLN A 136 -18.86 -3.33 15.71
C GLN A 136 -18.64 -2.26 14.63
N PRO A 137 -18.59 -0.96 15.01
CA PRO A 137 -18.19 0.10 14.08
C PRO A 137 -16.85 -0.23 13.41
N LEU A 138 -16.73 0.10 12.12
CA LEU A 138 -15.51 -0.11 11.37
C LEU A 138 -14.34 0.68 11.96
N THR A 139 -14.58 1.85 12.56
CA THR A 139 -13.54 2.85 12.88
C THR A 139 -12.77 3.28 11.62
N ALA A 140 -11.93 4.32 11.70
CA ALA A 140 -11.19 4.82 10.54
C ALA A 140 -10.40 3.69 9.82
N TYR A 141 -9.72 2.84 10.60
CA TYR A 141 -8.81 1.81 10.08
C TYR A 141 -9.45 0.65 9.29
N ARG A 142 -10.77 0.42 9.38
CA ARG A 142 -11.46 -0.66 8.62
C ARG A 142 -12.34 -0.11 7.49
N THR A 143 -12.35 1.20 7.27
CA THR A 143 -13.12 1.83 6.17
C THR A 143 -12.48 1.63 4.80
N ALA A 144 -11.15 1.46 4.75
CA ALA A 144 -10.35 1.39 3.53
C ALA A 144 -10.98 0.54 2.42
N SER A 145 -11.11 1.11 1.21
CA SER A 145 -11.50 0.39 0.00
C SER A 145 -10.48 -0.68 -0.35
N VAL A 146 -9.18 -0.36 -0.19
CA VAL A 146 -8.08 -1.33 -0.33
C VAL A 146 -7.21 -1.33 0.91
N THR A 147 -6.95 -2.51 1.47
CA THR A 147 -6.05 -2.71 2.62
C THR A 147 -4.90 -3.62 2.23
N ILE A 148 -3.67 -3.13 2.39
CA ILE A 148 -2.45 -3.88 2.11
C ILE A 148 -1.70 -4.13 3.41
N VAL A 149 -1.57 -5.41 3.78
CA VAL A 149 -0.78 -5.87 4.93
C VAL A 149 0.45 -6.66 4.47
N GLY A 150 0.40 -7.25 3.27
CA GLY A 150 1.55 -7.93 2.66
C GLY A 150 2.72 -6.99 2.36
N ALA A 151 3.93 -7.40 2.76
CA ALA A 151 5.15 -6.64 2.51
C ALA A 151 5.56 -6.65 1.02
N ASN A 152 6.47 -5.76 0.63
CA ASN A 152 7.03 -5.66 -0.74
C ASN A 152 5.98 -5.39 -1.83
N PHE A 153 4.85 -4.78 -1.44
CA PHE A 153 3.75 -4.43 -2.34
C PHE A 153 4.15 -3.31 -3.29
N ILE A 154 3.68 -3.38 -4.53
CA ILE A 154 3.83 -2.28 -5.50
C ILE A 154 2.46 -1.97 -6.11
N ALA A 155 2.13 -0.69 -6.28
CA ALA A 155 1.04 -0.25 -7.14
C ALA A 155 1.54 0.73 -8.19
N ARG A 156 1.01 0.62 -9.41
CA ARG A 156 1.36 1.50 -10.54
C ARG A 156 0.14 1.80 -11.41
N ASP A 157 0.02 3.05 -11.84
CA ASP A 157 -0.95 3.48 -12.86
C ASP A 157 -2.39 3.05 -12.55
N ILE A 158 -2.81 3.22 -11.29
CA ILE A 158 -4.11 2.80 -10.77
C ILE A 158 -4.57 3.75 -9.67
N SER A 159 -5.88 3.86 -9.49
CA SER A 159 -6.48 4.70 -8.47
C SER A 159 -7.32 3.93 -7.46
N PHE A 160 -7.37 4.45 -6.25
CA PHE A 160 -8.12 3.92 -5.12
C PHE A 160 -9.02 5.01 -4.59
N GLN A 161 -10.30 4.70 -4.38
CA GLN A 161 -11.28 5.70 -3.99
C GLN A 161 -12.21 5.22 -2.89
N ASN A 162 -12.49 6.10 -1.94
CA ASN A 162 -13.66 6.01 -1.08
C ASN A 162 -14.64 7.13 -1.48
N THR A 163 -15.86 6.74 -1.84
CA THR A 163 -16.90 7.66 -2.33
C THR A 163 -17.85 8.13 -1.24
N ALA A 164 -17.58 7.84 0.03
CA ALA A 164 -18.33 8.42 1.14
C ALA A 164 -18.33 9.96 1.03
N PRO A 165 -19.48 10.61 1.27
CA PRO A 165 -19.58 12.06 1.12
C PRO A 165 -18.65 12.78 2.11
N PRO A 166 -17.99 13.89 1.70
CA PRO A 166 -17.19 14.69 2.60
C PRO A 166 -18.02 15.13 3.82
N PRO A 167 -17.59 14.80 5.05
CA PRO A 167 -18.30 15.27 6.22
C PRO A 167 -17.98 16.75 6.49
N PRO A 168 -18.92 17.51 7.10
CA PRO A 168 -18.55 18.75 7.76
C PRO A 168 -17.42 18.50 8.79
N PRO A 169 -16.48 19.44 8.97
CA PRO A 169 -15.43 19.28 9.95
C PRO A 169 -15.95 19.04 11.38
N GLY A 170 -15.28 18.15 12.12
CA GLY A 170 -15.60 17.82 13.51
C GLY A 170 -16.73 16.79 13.69
N VAL A 171 -17.32 16.27 12.61
CA VAL A 171 -18.34 15.22 12.73
C VAL A 171 -17.70 13.86 13.04
N ASN A 172 -18.12 13.27 14.15
CA ASN A 172 -17.64 11.95 14.56
C ASN A 172 -18.14 10.83 13.64
N GLY A 173 -17.27 9.85 13.36
CA GLY A 173 -17.63 8.60 12.70
C GLY A 173 -17.77 8.66 11.18
N ARG A 174 -17.32 9.76 10.57
CA ARG A 174 -17.41 9.98 9.10
C ARG A 174 -16.10 9.81 8.36
N GLN A 175 -15.02 9.46 9.06
CA GLN A 175 -13.74 9.08 8.45
C GLN A 175 -13.95 7.97 7.41
N ALA A 176 -13.27 8.08 6.27
CA ALA A 176 -13.51 7.21 5.13
C ALA A 176 -12.26 7.04 4.26
N ALA A 177 -11.44 6.05 4.60
CA ALA A 177 -10.20 5.77 3.89
C ALA A 177 -10.45 5.14 2.51
N ALA A 178 -9.72 5.63 1.51
CA ALA A 178 -9.60 5.00 0.20
C ALA A 178 -8.59 3.86 0.24
N PHE A 179 -7.50 4.04 0.98
CA PHE A 179 -6.40 3.10 1.01
C PHE A 179 -5.78 3.01 2.41
N ARG A 180 -5.43 1.78 2.82
CA ARG A 180 -4.62 1.52 4.01
C ARG A 180 -3.40 0.70 3.65
N ILE A 181 -2.23 1.15 4.07
CA ILE A 181 -0.97 0.43 3.94
C ILE A 181 -0.34 0.20 5.31
N SER A 182 -0.19 -1.07 5.68
CA SER A 182 0.48 -1.53 6.90
C SER A 182 1.62 -2.54 6.61
N GLY A 183 1.85 -2.85 5.33
CA GLY A 183 2.89 -3.77 4.88
C GLY A 183 4.19 -3.04 4.58
N ASP A 184 5.30 -3.48 5.18
CA ASP A 184 6.62 -2.87 5.00
C ASP A 184 7.13 -2.96 3.55
N MET A 185 7.99 -2.02 3.16
CA MET A 185 8.62 -1.95 1.83
C MET A 185 7.62 -1.82 0.68
N ALA A 186 6.63 -0.93 0.80
CA ALA A 186 5.64 -0.71 -0.25
C ALA A 186 5.96 0.50 -1.15
N ALA A 187 5.72 0.38 -2.45
CA ALA A 187 5.98 1.47 -3.40
C ALA A 187 4.79 1.76 -4.32
N PHE A 188 4.53 3.04 -4.56
CA PHE A 188 3.41 3.55 -5.34
C PHE A 188 3.94 4.49 -6.41
N TYR A 189 3.61 4.23 -7.68
CA TYR A 189 4.08 5.04 -8.81
C TYR A 189 2.89 5.48 -9.65
N ASN A 190 2.72 6.79 -9.80
CA ASN A 190 1.62 7.33 -10.61
C ASN A 190 0.27 6.73 -10.19
N CYS A 191 -0.02 6.77 -8.88
CA CYS A 191 -1.27 6.28 -8.31
C CYS A 191 -2.17 7.45 -7.91
N GLY A 192 -3.48 7.26 -7.97
CA GLY A 192 -4.47 8.20 -7.45
C GLY A 192 -5.08 7.70 -6.14
N PHE A 193 -5.23 8.57 -5.15
CA PHE A 193 -5.91 8.30 -3.89
C PHE A 193 -6.99 9.35 -3.68
N TYR A 194 -8.26 8.94 -3.72
CA TYR A 194 -9.40 9.84 -3.72
C TYR A 194 -10.30 9.58 -2.53
N GLY A 195 -10.49 10.60 -1.70
CA GLY A 195 -11.39 10.58 -0.57
C GLY A 195 -11.64 11.99 -0.06
N ALA A 196 -12.10 12.07 1.19
CA ALA A 196 -12.30 13.32 1.91
C ALA A 196 -11.50 13.30 3.21
N GLN A 197 -12.12 12.98 4.35
CA GLN A 197 -11.42 12.82 5.61
C GLN A 197 -10.76 11.43 5.68
N ASP A 198 -9.49 11.39 6.09
CA ASP A 198 -8.71 10.16 6.29
C ASP A 198 -8.46 9.35 5.00
N THR A 199 -8.26 10.00 3.84
CA THR A 199 -8.12 9.33 2.53
C THR A 199 -7.08 8.21 2.49
N LEU A 200 -5.85 8.48 2.95
CA LEU A 200 -4.71 7.55 2.92
C LEU A 200 -4.26 7.25 4.35
N CYS A 201 -4.56 6.04 4.81
CA CYS A 201 -4.05 5.48 6.05
C CYS A 201 -2.66 4.87 5.79
N ASP A 202 -1.62 5.70 5.93
CA ASP A 202 -0.21 5.33 5.94
C ASP A 202 0.20 4.84 7.33
N ASP A 203 -0.31 3.65 7.68
CA ASP A 203 -0.42 3.12 9.04
C ASP A 203 0.94 2.80 9.66
N VAL A 204 1.69 1.87 9.06
CA VAL A 204 3.00 1.42 9.57
C VAL A 204 3.83 0.78 8.46
N GLY A 205 5.14 0.92 8.53
CA GLY A 205 6.10 0.37 7.57
C GLY A 205 6.88 1.45 6.83
N ARG A 206 7.77 1.04 5.92
CA ARG A 206 8.54 1.92 5.04
C ARG A 206 7.88 1.99 3.68
N HIS A 207 7.51 3.20 3.26
CA HIS A 207 6.78 3.39 2.02
C HIS A 207 7.39 4.48 1.13
N TYR A 208 7.23 4.31 -0.17
CA TYR A 208 7.67 5.28 -1.17
C TYR A 208 6.54 5.59 -2.15
N PHE A 209 6.13 6.85 -2.21
CA PHE A 209 5.10 7.34 -3.13
C PHE A 209 5.77 8.28 -4.13
N LYS A 210 5.70 7.96 -5.42
CA LYS A 210 6.31 8.77 -6.48
C LYS A 210 5.27 9.20 -7.52
N GLY A 211 5.17 10.50 -7.77
CA GLY A 211 4.29 11.01 -8.81
C GLY A 211 2.81 10.71 -8.56
N CYS A 212 2.41 10.53 -7.29
CA CYS A 212 1.03 10.19 -6.94
C CYS A 212 0.17 11.46 -6.80
N PHE A 213 -1.12 11.30 -7.05
CA PHE A 213 -2.14 12.30 -6.75
C PHE A 213 -2.92 11.86 -5.52
N ILE A 214 -2.97 12.69 -4.47
CA ILE A 214 -3.65 12.38 -3.21
C ILE A 214 -4.62 13.51 -2.90
N GLN A 215 -5.90 13.18 -2.81
CA GLN A 215 -6.98 14.14 -2.58
C GLN A 215 -7.66 13.91 -1.23
N GLY A 216 -7.94 14.98 -0.49
CA GLY A 216 -8.81 14.90 0.68
C GLY A 216 -9.09 16.24 1.33
N SER A 217 -9.60 16.23 2.56
CA SER A 217 -9.96 17.44 3.31
C SER A 217 -9.22 17.51 4.65
N ILE A 218 -9.62 16.68 5.61
CA ILE A 218 -9.03 16.63 6.96
C ILE A 218 -8.17 15.37 7.07
N ASP A 219 -6.94 15.56 7.56
CA ASP A 219 -6.01 14.48 7.91
C ASP A 219 -5.87 13.45 6.80
N PHE A 220 -5.87 13.91 5.55
CA PHE A 220 -6.07 13.01 4.41
C PHE A 220 -4.88 12.10 4.11
N ILE A 221 -3.73 12.33 4.76
CA ILE A 221 -2.64 11.37 4.93
C ILE A 221 -2.38 11.20 6.42
N PHE A 222 -2.63 10.02 6.99
CA PHE A 222 -2.50 9.82 8.43
C PHE A 222 -1.91 8.46 8.80
N GLY A 223 -1.35 8.37 10.00
CA GLY A 223 -0.75 7.14 10.54
C GLY A 223 0.70 7.32 10.98
N ASN A 224 1.40 6.20 11.22
CA ASN A 224 2.76 6.18 11.76
C ASN A 224 3.78 5.54 10.79
N GLY A 225 3.52 5.59 9.47
CA GLY A 225 4.48 5.17 8.45
C GLY A 225 5.81 5.95 8.49
N ARG A 226 6.87 5.34 7.97
CA ARG A 226 8.15 5.98 7.60
C ARG A 226 8.14 6.14 6.09
N SER A 227 7.68 7.30 5.62
CA SER A 227 7.27 7.42 4.22
C SER A 227 7.88 8.61 3.52
N LEU A 228 8.33 8.38 2.29
CA LEU A 228 8.80 9.40 1.37
C LEU A 228 7.78 9.60 0.26
N TYR A 229 7.21 10.79 0.19
CA TYR A 229 6.35 11.27 -0.87
C TYR A 229 7.18 12.16 -1.79
N GLU A 230 7.48 11.71 -2.99
CA GLU A 230 8.31 12.42 -3.95
C GLU A 230 7.46 12.82 -5.18
N GLN A 231 7.54 14.10 -5.56
CA GLN A 231 6.87 14.62 -6.77
C GLN A 231 5.35 14.35 -6.78
N CYS A 232 4.72 14.30 -5.61
CA CYS A 232 3.28 14.07 -5.48
C CYS A 232 2.50 15.39 -5.52
N GLU A 233 1.25 15.32 -5.97
CA GLU A 233 0.27 16.38 -5.78
C GLU A 233 -0.66 16.03 -4.61
N LEU A 234 -0.77 16.98 -3.68
CA LEU A 234 -1.53 16.89 -2.45
C LEU A 234 -2.69 17.90 -2.57
N HIS A 235 -3.85 17.42 -2.99
CA HIS A 235 -4.96 18.26 -3.43
C HIS A 235 -6.07 18.34 -2.38
N SER A 236 -6.26 19.50 -1.79
CA SER A 236 -7.33 19.76 -0.83
C SER A 236 -8.67 19.98 -1.53
N ILE A 237 -9.71 19.33 -1.02
CA ILE A 237 -11.12 19.58 -1.34
C ILE A 237 -11.90 20.08 -0.11
N ALA A 238 -11.20 20.65 0.87
CA ALA A 238 -11.85 21.20 2.06
C ALA A 238 -12.72 22.42 1.70
N ASP A 239 -13.94 22.46 2.25
CA ASP A 239 -14.86 23.60 2.07
C ASP A 239 -14.55 24.76 3.03
N SER A 240 -14.03 24.47 4.22
CA SER A 240 -13.73 25.48 5.24
C SER A 240 -12.29 25.37 5.75
N TYR A 241 -11.97 24.32 6.50
CA TYR A 241 -10.61 24.02 6.92
C TYR A 241 -10.29 22.53 6.77
N GLY A 242 -9.00 22.24 6.72
CA GLY A 242 -8.48 20.89 6.56
C GLY A 242 -7.02 20.77 6.96
N SER A 243 -6.47 19.60 6.70
CA SER A 243 -5.07 19.29 6.98
C SER A 243 -4.56 18.25 6.00
N VAL A 244 -3.34 18.45 5.52
CA VAL A 244 -2.69 17.49 4.62
C VAL A 244 -2.37 16.20 5.36
N ALA A 245 -1.70 16.31 6.50
CA ALA A 245 -1.13 15.16 7.18
C ALA A 245 -1.44 15.14 8.68
N ALA A 246 -1.64 13.95 9.24
CA ALA A 246 -1.76 13.70 10.68
C ALA A 246 -0.85 12.54 11.08
N GLN A 247 0.39 12.85 11.45
CA GLN A 247 1.40 11.83 11.69
C GLN A 247 1.41 11.39 13.16
N ASP A 248 1.44 10.08 13.39
CA ASP A 248 1.14 9.45 14.68
C ASP A 248 2.36 8.84 15.40
N ARG A 249 3.53 9.47 15.28
CA ARG A 249 4.74 9.02 15.99
C ARG A 249 4.60 9.20 17.50
N GLN A 250 4.80 8.12 18.24
CA GLN A 250 4.50 8.04 19.68
C GLN A 250 5.71 8.30 20.58
N SER A 251 6.93 8.17 20.08
CA SER A 251 8.13 8.33 20.90
C SER A 251 9.33 8.86 20.12
N GLN A 252 10.31 9.43 20.85
CA GLN A 252 11.57 9.91 20.27
C GLN A 252 12.40 8.79 19.63
N THR A 253 12.24 7.53 20.07
CA THR A 253 13.02 6.39 19.58
C THR A 253 12.44 5.77 18.31
N GLU A 254 11.17 6.03 18.00
CA GLU A 254 10.59 5.63 16.72
C GLU A 254 11.28 6.38 15.58
N ASN A 255 11.62 5.66 14.51
CA ASN A 255 12.18 6.25 13.30
C ASN A 255 11.12 6.39 12.19
N THR A 256 9.93 6.86 12.53
CA THR A 256 8.79 7.04 11.61
C THR A 256 8.57 8.51 11.28
N GLY A 257 7.74 8.83 10.31
CA GLY A 257 7.47 10.20 9.89
C GLY A 257 7.20 10.31 8.40
N PHE A 258 6.62 11.44 8.01
CA PHE A 258 6.32 11.74 6.62
C PHE A 258 7.27 12.79 6.07
N SER A 259 7.94 12.47 4.96
CA SER A 259 8.77 13.40 4.21
C SER A 259 8.16 13.65 2.84
N PHE A 260 7.87 14.92 2.53
CA PHE A 260 7.33 15.38 1.26
C PHE A 260 8.40 16.16 0.50
N VAL A 261 8.81 15.66 -0.66
CA VAL A 261 9.94 16.19 -1.43
C VAL A 261 9.49 16.52 -2.84
N ASN A 262 9.69 17.77 -3.27
CA ASN A 262 9.26 18.27 -4.58
C ASN A 262 7.75 18.09 -4.84
N CYS A 263 6.94 18.12 -3.78
CA CYS A 263 5.48 17.98 -3.88
C CYS A 263 4.81 19.33 -4.18
N LYS A 264 3.53 19.27 -4.51
CA LYS A 264 2.66 20.46 -4.62
C LYS A 264 1.47 20.30 -3.68
N VAL A 265 1.18 21.32 -2.89
CA VAL A 265 -0.05 21.42 -2.10
C VAL A 265 -0.96 22.43 -2.78
N THR A 266 -2.09 21.95 -3.28
CA THR A 266 -3.06 22.72 -4.10
C THR A 266 -4.48 22.49 -3.59
N GLY A 267 -5.47 23.19 -4.15
CA GLY A 267 -6.89 22.92 -3.88
C GLY A 267 -7.62 24.06 -3.19
N THR A 268 -8.52 23.74 -2.27
CA THR A 268 -9.44 24.69 -1.62
C THR A 268 -9.40 24.63 -0.09
N GLY A 269 -10.05 25.60 0.55
CA GLY A 269 -10.18 25.71 2.01
C GLY A 269 -8.97 26.38 2.68
N ILE A 270 -8.98 26.41 4.01
CA ILE A 270 -7.85 26.84 4.85
C ILE A 270 -7.14 25.60 5.38
N LEU A 271 -5.90 25.39 4.97
CA LEU A 271 -5.22 24.11 5.15
C LEU A 271 -4.04 24.22 6.10
N TYR A 272 -3.98 23.31 7.08
CA TYR A 272 -2.74 23.03 7.81
C TYR A 272 -1.86 22.07 6.99
N LEU A 273 -0.55 22.33 6.96
CA LEU A 273 0.45 21.40 6.41
C LEU A 273 0.47 20.08 7.17
N GLY A 274 0.12 20.11 8.47
CA GLY A 274 -0.14 18.90 9.22
C GLY A 274 -0.54 19.14 10.66
N ARG A 275 -1.02 18.08 11.30
CA ARG A 275 -1.45 18.02 12.69
C ARG A 275 -0.67 16.96 13.45
N ALA A 276 -0.36 17.25 14.71
CA ALA A 276 0.43 16.36 15.56
C ALA A 276 -0.40 15.24 16.20
N MET A 277 -0.96 14.29 15.42
CA MET A 277 -1.77 13.18 15.96
C MET A 277 -1.06 12.43 17.10
N GLY A 278 0.23 12.12 16.90
CA GLY A 278 1.10 11.55 17.92
C GLY A 278 1.93 12.63 18.64
N PRO A 279 2.31 12.42 19.92
CA PRO A 279 3.06 13.40 20.70
C PRO A 279 4.48 13.69 20.17
N TYR A 280 5.06 12.81 19.36
CA TYR A 280 6.38 13.01 18.72
C TYR A 280 6.27 13.13 17.20
N SER A 281 5.10 13.59 16.73
CA SER A 281 4.75 13.69 15.30
C SER A 281 5.87 14.30 14.48
N ARG A 282 6.16 13.72 13.31
CA ARG A 282 7.26 14.16 12.44
C ARG A 282 6.80 14.30 11.00
N ILE A 283 6.78 15.54 10.51
CA ILE A 283 6.36 15.91 9.16
C ILE A 283 7.36 16.92 8.59
N VAL A 284 7.92 16.63 7.43
CA VAL A 284 8.91 17.50 6.77
C VAL A 284 8.48 17.75 5.33
N TYR A 285 8.43 19.02 4.92
CA TYR A 285 8.27 19.43 3.53
C TYR A 285 9.56 20.04 3.01
N SER A 286 10.01 19.58 1.84
CA SER A 286 11.26 20.04 1.20
C SER A 286 11.02 20.37 -0.27
N ASN A 287 11.50 21.54 -0.70
CA ASN A 287 11.41 22.02 -2.09
C ASN A 287 9.99 21.92 -2.68
N SER A 288 8.96 22.09 -1.84
CA SER A 288 7.57 21.86 -2.22
C SER A 288 6.86 23.18 -2.47
N TYR A 289 5.93 23.18 -3.43
CA TYR A 289 5.07 24.33 -3.73
C TYR A 289 3.85 24.34 -2.83
N PHE A 290 3.52 25.49 -2.25
CA PHE A 290 2.29 25.72 -1.48
C PHE A 290 1.45 26.81 -2.11
N ASP A 291 0.21 26.47 -2.46
CA ASP A 291 -0.78 27.44 -2.91
C ASP A 291 -1.24 28.36 -1.76
N ASN A 292 -2.00 29.42 -2.06
CA ASN A 292 -2.40 30.44 -1.09
C ASN A 292 -3.48 29.99 -0.08
N ILE A 293 -3.69 28.67 0.03
CA ILE A 293 -4.66 28.02 0.90
C ILE A 293 -4.08 27.63 2.27
N ILE A 294 -2.76 27.71 2.45
CA ILE A 294 -2.12 27.34 3.71
C ILE A 294 -2.41 28.38 4.80
N ASP A 295 -2.90 27.94 5.96
CA ASP A 295 -3.05 28.80 7.14
C ASP A 295 -1.70 29.44 7.49
N VAL A 296 -1.70 30.72 7.86
CA VAL A 296 -0.44 31.44 8.17
C VAL A 296 0.36 30.77 9.29
N ARG A 297 -0.30 30.13 10.25
CA ARG A 297 0.32 29.33 11.33
C ARG A 297 0.93 28.04 10.80
N GLY A 298 0.39 27.51 9.70
CA GLY A 298 0.86 26.36 8.93
C GLY A 298 0.63 25.00 9.58
N TRP A 299 0.56 24.91 10.90
CA TRP A 299 0.55 23.64 11.63
C TRP A 299 -0.39 23.70 12.83
N ASP A 300 -0.87 22.52 13.25
CA ASP A 300 -1.69 22.34 14.45
C ASP A 300 -1.07 21.28 15.37
N ASP A 301 -0.99 21.59 16.65
CA ASP A 301 -0.47 20.75 17.74
C ASP A 301 -1.55 19.81 18.31
N TRP A 302 -2.55 19.45 17.50
CA TRP A 302 -3.70 18.63 17.89
C TRP A 302 -4.68 19.35 18.82
N ASP A 303 -5.37 20.34 18.26
CA ASP A 303 -6.35 21.18 18.97
C ASP A 303 -5.73 21.98 20.12
N HIS A 304 -4.55 22.57 19.88
CA HIS A 304 -3.86 23.46 20.81
C HIS A 304 -3.36 22.79 22.10
N ASP A 305 -2.95 21.53 22.00
CA ASP A 305 -2.26 20.79 23.05
C ASP A 305 -0.77 21.13 23.10
N ALA A 306 -0.46 22.25 23.76
CA ALA A 306 0.89 22.78 23.94
C ALA A 306 1.90 21.81 24.60
N SER A 307 1.45 20.65 25.11
CA SER A 307 2.36 19.60 25.58
C SER A 307 3.18 18.98 24.45
N ARG A 308 2.71 19.05 23.20
CA ARG A 308 3.34 18.46 22.01
C ARG A 308 4.38 19.38 21.36
N ASP A 309 4.25 20.69 21.54
CA ASP A 309 5.12 21.73 20.94
C ASP A 309 6.63 21.46 21.11
N ARG A 310 7.02 20.82 22.23
CA ARG A 310 8.42 20.55 22.57
C ARG A 310 8.99 19.29 21.92
N THR A 311 8.12 18.41 21.43
CA THR A 311 8.49 17.04 21.00
C THR A 311 8.19 16.79 19.53
N VAL A 312 7.26 17.54 18.92
CA VAL A 312 6.99 17.46 17.48
C VAL A 312 8.19 17.92 16.65
N SER A 313 8.29 17.38 15.45
CA SER A 313 9.33 17.68 14.48
C SER A 313 8.69 18.09 13.15
N PHE A 314 8.13 19.30 13.13
CA PHE A 314 7.50 19.88 11.93
C PHE A 314 8.43 20.87 11.26
N GLY A 315 8.73 20.62 9.99
CA GLY A 315 9.79 21.32 9.27
C GLY A 315 9.43 21.67 7.84
N GLN A 316 9.88 22.84 7.41
CA GLN A 316 9.92 23.26 6.01
C GLN A 316 11.38 23.48 5.60
N TYR A 317 11.71 23.17 4.35
CA TYR A 317 13.00 23.47 3.74
C TYR A 317 12.80 23.94 2.31
N LYS A 318 13.17 25.20 2.03
CA LYS A 318 13.10 25.80 0.67
C LYS A 318 11.75 25.58 -0.03
N CYS A 319 10.66 25.56 0.74
CA CYS A 319 9.31 25.54 0.18
C CYS A 319 9.00 26.92 -0.41
N TYR A 320 8.14 26.96 -1.43
CA TYR A 320 7.90 28.16 -2.22
C TYR A 320 6.43 28.26 -2.64
N GLY A 321 6.05 29.39 -3.23
CA GLY A 321 4.66 29.70 -3.56
C GLY A 321 4.00 30.62 -2.54
N PRO A 322 2.78 31.10 -2.82
CA PRO A 322 2.11 32.11 -2.01
C PRO A 322 1.78 31.63 -0.58
N GLY A 323 1.61 30.32 -0.36
CA GLY A 323 1.38 29.76 0.98
C GLY A 323 2.64 29.47 1.80
N ALA A 324 3.84 29.67 1.24
CA ALA A 324 5.10 29.22 1.84
C ALA A 324 5.76 30.22 2.80
N THR A 325 5.16 31.39 3.03
CA THR A 325 5.72 32.38 3.96
C THR A 325 5.82 31.82 5.38
N SER A 326 7.03 31.82 5.95
CA SER A 326 7.31 31.21 7.25
C SER A 326 7.24 32.16 8.45
N SER A 327 7.16 33.48 8.23
CA SER A 327 7.27 34.49 9.30
C SER A 327 6.13 34.49 10.32
N LEU A 328 4.99 33.88 9.98
CA LEU A 328 3.80 33.80 10.85
C LEU A 328 3.50 32.37 11.31
N ARG A 329 4.42 31.43 11.06
CA ARG A 329 4.27 30.03 11.50
C ARG A 329 4.26 29.98 13.03
N VAL A 330 3.65 28.92 13.55
CA VAL A 330 3.75 28.60 14.98
C VAL A 330 5.22 28.55 15.42
N PRO A 331 5.58 29.03 16.63
CA PRO A 331 6.98 29.16 17.04
C PRO A 331 7.78 27.86 17.12
N TRP A 332 7.09 26.71 17.22
CA TRP A 332 7.68 25.38 17.29
C TRP A 332 7.86 24.72 15.91
N ALA A 333 7.33 25.32 14.84
CA ALA A 333 7.65 24.91 13.47
C ALA A 333 9.04 25.39 13.08
N ARG A 334 9.76 24.59 12.28
CA ARG A 334 11.17 24.83 11.96
C ARG A 334 11.37 25.13 10.48
N GLU A 335 12.14 26.16 10.18
CA GLU A 335 12.85 26.27 8.91
C GLU A 335 14.16 25.47 9.05
N LEU A 336 14.27 24.37 8.32
CA LEU A 336 15.40 23.46 8.43
C LEU A 336 16.60 24.01 7.65
N SER A 337 17.80 23.76 8.16
CA SER A 337 19.05 23.95 7.42
C SER A 337 19.34 22.80 6.45
N ASP A 338 20.33 22.98 5.57
CA ASP A 338 20.80 21.94 4.65
C ASP A 338 21.21 20.65 5.41
N MET A 339 21.85 20.78 6.57
CA MET A 339 22.30 19.64 7.38
C MET A 339 21.11 18.89 8.01
N GLU A 340 20.14 19.63 8.55
CA GLU A 340 18.98 19.05 9.23
C GLU A 340 18.03 18.35 8.27
N VAL A 341 17.88 18.87 7.04
CA VAL A 341 16.96 18.29 6.05
C VAL A 341 17.56 17.08 5.33
N THR A 342 18.89 16.97 5.23
CA THR A 342 19.58 15.93 4.44
C THR A 342 19.03 14.51 4.63
N PRO A 343 18.72 14.03 5.85
CA PRO A 343 18.18 12.68 6.05
C PRO A 343 16.79 12.44 5.43
N PHE A 344 16.03 13.51 5.15
CA PHE A 344 14.65 13.47 4.69
C PHE A 344 14.50 13.65 3.17
N LEU A 345 15.55 14.06 2.46
CA LEU A 345 15.47 14.46 1.05
C LEU A 345 15.44 13.30 0.03
N SER A 346 15.81 12.09 0.44
CA SER A 346 16.09 11.01 -0.52
C SER A 346 15.56 9.66 -0.05
N LEU A 347 15.68 8.66 -0.92
CA LEU A 347 15.33 7.26 -0.65
C LEU A 347 15.98 6.71 0.63
N SER A 348 17.13 7.26 1.07
CA SER A 348 17.76 6.91 2.34
C SER A 348 16.83 7.11 3.53
N PHE A 349 15.90 8.08 3.47
CA PHE A 349 14.91 8.28 4.54
C PHE A 349 14.07 7.04 4.78
N VAL A 350 13.83 6.19 3.78
CA VAL A 350 13.01 4.97 3.90
C VAL A 350 13.82 3.71 3.65
N ASP A 351 15.16 3.81 3.69
CA ASP A 351 16.10 2.75 3.31
C ASP A 351 15.83 2.20 1.89
N GLY A 352 15.26 3.03 1.00
CA GLY A 352 14.72 2.63 -0.30
C GLY A 352 15.73 1.94 -1.23
N THR A 353 17.02 2.30 -1.11
CA THR A 353 18.10 1.65 -1.89
C THR A 353 18.28 0.17 -1.55
N GLN A 354 17.76 -0.31 -0.43
CA GLN A 354 17.87 -1.70 0.02
C GLN A 354 16.75 -2.60 -0.53
N TRP A 355 15.57 -2.04 -0.83
CA TRP A 355 14.36 -2.84 -1.09
C TRP A 355 13.58 -2.42 -2.34
N LEU A 356 13.76 -1.20 -2.84
CA LEU A 356 13.17 -0.83 -4.11
C LEU A 356 13.82 -1.64 -5.25
N PRO A 357 13.04 -2.16 -6.20
CA PRO A 357 13.60 -2.82 -7.37
C PRO A 357 14.56 -1.87 -8.09
N SER A 358 15.73 -2.37 -8.50
CA SER A 358 16.66 -1.62 -9.33
C SER A 358 15.95 -1.17 -10.61
N THR A 359 15.82 0.14 -10.79
CA THR A 359 15.24 0.78 -11.98
C THR A 359 16.18 0.73 -13.16
#